data_AF-A0A2V9PKZ0-F1
#
_entry.id   AF-A0A2V9PKZ0-F1
#
_cell.length_a   1.000
_cell.length_b   1.000
_cell.length_c   1.000
_cell.angle_alpha   90.00
_cell.angle_beta   90.00
_cell.angle_gamma   90.00
#
_symmetry.space_group_name_H-M   'P 1'
#
loop_
_entity.id
_entity.type
_entity.pdbx_description
1 polymer ?
#
loop_
_entity_poly.entity_id
_entity_poly.type
_entity_poly.pdbx_seq_one_letter_code
_entity_poly.pdbx_strand_id
1 'polypeptide(L)' 'VLARKNEIQIKTQTIYISCGDQDEYGFAVGASQMHKQLLSEGVRHEFHLYPGRHSGEYFLSHLGETIEFHWNAFAGAKKR' A
#
# COMPACT_ATOMS: atom_id res chain seq x y z
N VAL A 1 0.06 -17.97 9.35
CA VAL A 1 0.58 -19.20 8.71
C VAL A 1 0.90 -18.99 7.22
N LEU A 2 0.07 -18.26 6.46
CA LEU A 2 0.31 -18.01 5.02
C LEU A 2 1.44 -17.00 4.73
N ALA A 3 1.48 -15.86 5.43
CA ALA A 3 2.55 -14.85 5.24
C ALA A 3 3.94 -15.43 5.50
N ARG A 4 4.12 -16.15 6.62
CA ARG A 4 5.36 -16.87 6.94
C ARG A 4 5.76 -17.91 5.88
N LYS A 5 4.80 -18.61 5.28
CA LYS A 5 5.07 -19.57 4.19
C LYS A 5 5.55 -18.88 2.90
N ASN A 6 5.22 -17.60 2.71
CA ASN A 6 5.54 -16.82 1.52
C ASN A 6 6.48 -15.65 1.83
N GLU A 7 7.25 -15.72 2.92
CA GLU A 7 8.08 -14.61 3.40
C GLU A 7 8.98 -14.03 2.31
N ILE A 8 9.68 -14.90 1.58
CA ILE A 8 10.59 -14.51 0.49
C ILE A 8 9.82 -13.79 -0.62
N GLN A 9 8.67 -14.35 -1.02
CA GLN A 9 7.84 -13.76 -2.07
C GLN A 9 7.32 -12.38 -1.66
N ILE A 10 6.86 -12.23 -0.41
CA ILE A 10 6.32 -10.96 0.10
C ILE A 10 7.42 -9.90 0.19
N LYS A 11 8.61 -10.24 0.67
CA LYS A 11 9.74 -9.29 0.78
C LYS A 11 10.28 -8.82 -0.58
N THR A 12 10.01 -9.56 -1.64
CA THR A 12 10.39 -9.15 -3.01
C THR A 12 9.32 -8.34 -3.73
N GLN A 13 8.07 -8.31 -3.23
CA GLN A 13 7.03 -7.46 -3.77
C GLN A 13 7.30 -5.98 -3.54
N THR A 14 6.71 -5.16 -4.39
CA THR A 14 6.60 -3.71 -4.21
C THR A 14 5.14 -3.45 -3.86
N ILE A 15 4.87 -2.97 -2.65
CA ILE A 15 3.51 -2.86 -2.08
C ILE A 15 3.21 -1.39 -1.81
N TYR A 16 2.07 -0.90 -2.29
CA TYR A 16 1.55 0.43 -2.01
C TYR A 16 0.19 0.33 -1.34
N ILE A 17 0.03 1.05 -0.25
CA ILE A 17 -1.21 1.11 0.53
C ILE A 17 -1.58 2.59 0.67
N SER A 18 -2.73 2.98 0.16
CA SER A 18 -3.32 4.30 0.43
C SER A 18 -4.73 4.13 0.98
N CYS A 19 -5.12 4.98 1.92
CA CYS A 19 -6.46 4.98 2.49
C CYS A 19 -6.88 6.39 2.91
N GLY A 20 -8.17 6.68 2.78
CA GLY A 20 -8.79 7.87 3.35
C GLY A 20 -8.83 7.78 4.88
N ASP A 21 -8.46 8.86 5.57
CA ASP A 21 -8.52 8.94 7.03
C ASP A 21 -9.94 9.16 7.59
N GLN A 22 -10.88 9.54 6.72
CA GLN A 22 -12.31 9.73 7.00
C GLN A 22 -13.17 8.60 6.39
N ASP A 23 -12.54 7.51 5.93
CA ASP A 23 -13.22 6.33 5.44
C ASP A 23 -14.17 5.76 6.51
N GLU A 24 -15.47 5.82 6.20
CA GLU A 24 -16.54 5.43 7.12
C GLU A 24 -16.63 3.92 7.37
N TYR A 25 -15.91 3.10 6.58
CA TYR A 25 -15.83 1.65 6.79
C TYR A 25 -14.67 1.27 7.73
N GLY A 26 -13.89 2.24 8.18
CA GLY A 26 -12.81 2.03 9.13
C GLY A 26 -11.57 1.37 8.51
N PHE A 27 -11.40 1.44 7.18
CA PHE A 27 -10.25 0.85 6.51
C PHE A 27 -8.91 1.46 6.94
N ALA A 28 -8.90 2.72 7.38
CA ALA A 28 -7.70 3.35 7.94
C ALA A 28 -7.11 2.56 9.12
N VAL A 29 -7.95 1.92 9.94
CA VAL A 29 -7.51 1.10 11.07
C VAL A 29 -6.80 -0.16 10.57
N GLY A 30 -7.43 -0.89 9.64
CA GLY A 30 -6.87 -2.11 9.05
C GLY A 30 -5.58 -1.82 8.27
N ALA A 31 -5.57 -0.77 7.47
CA ALA A 31 -4.41 -0.34 6.70
C ALA A 31 -3.24 0.05 7.62
N SER A 32 -3.51 0.77 8.72
CA SER A 32 -2.49 1.12 9.72
C SER A 32 -1.94 -0.10 10.46
N GLN A 33 -2.78 -1.10 10.77
CA GLN A 33 -2.32 -2.35 11.37
C GLN A 33 -1.46 -3.17 10.40
N MET A 34 -1.86 -3.23 9.13
CA MET A 34 -1.08 -3.89 8.08
C MET A 34 0.28 -3.21 7.90
N HIS A 35 0.32 -1.88 7.84
CA HIS A 35 1.56 -1.10 7.80
C HIS A 35 2.51 -1.47 8.96
N LYS A 36 2.01 -1.48 10.20
CA LYS A 36 2.80 -1.85 11.38
C LYS A 36 3.33 -3.29 11.28
N GLN A 37 2.51 -4.23 10.81
CA GLN A 37 2.93 -5.61 10.63
C GLN A 37 4.05 -5.71 9.58
N LEU A 38 3.87 -5.10 8.40
CA LEU A 38 4.85 -5.14 7.32
C LEU A 38 6.17 -4.47 7.73
N LEU A 39 6.11 -3.37 8.48
CA LEU A 39 7.29 -2.75 9.10
C LEU A 39 8.02 -3.73 10.02
N SER A 40 7.29 -4.40 10.94
CA SER A 40 7.89 -5.35 11.88
C SER A 40 8.54 -6.55 11.20
N GLU A 41 8.04 -6.94 10.02
CA GLU A 41 8.54 -8.07 9.23
C GLU A 41 9.65 -7.66 8.23
N GLY A 42 9.99 -6.37 8.16
CA GLY A 42 10.99 -5.83 7.23
C GLY A 42 10.57 -5.92 5.76
N VAL A 43 9.26 -5.89 5.49
CA VAL A 43 8.72 -5.90 4.13
C VAL A 43 8.73 -4.48 3.57
N ARG A 44 9.34 -4.29 2.39
CA ARG A 44 9.34 -2.98 1.71
C ARG A 44 7.94 -2.64 1.22
N HIS A 45 7.43 -1.49 1.63
CA HIS A 45 6.12 -0.99 1.22
C HIS A 45 6.05 0.53 1.41
N GLU A 46 5.11 1.16 0.72
CA GLU A 46 4.72 2.56 0.91
C GLU A 46 3.31 2.60 1.52
N PHE A 47 3.11 3.49 2.50
CA PHE A 47 1.86 3.62 3.23
C PHE A 47 1.49 5.09 3.36
N HIS A 48 0.27 5.42 2.94
CA HIS A 48 -0.24 6.78 2.94
C HIS A 48 -1.67 6.82 3.52
N LEU A 49 -1.88 7.73 4.45
CA LEU A 49 -3.22 8.18 4.83
C LEU A 49 -3.41 9.59 4.28
N TYR A 50 -4.46 9.76 3.50
CA TYR A 50 -4.84 11.06 2.96
C TYR A 50 -6.20 11.49 3.50
N PRO A 51 -6.47 12.80 3.57
CA PRO A 51 -7.80 13.30 3.84
C PRO A 51 -8.81 12.75 2.84
N GLY A 52 -9.86 12.10 3.31
CA GLY A 52 -10.98 11.71 2.45
C GLY A 52 -11.75 10.49 2.89
N ARG A 53 -12.93 10.33 2.28
CA ARG A 53 -13.92 9.29 2.56
C ARG A 53 -13.81 8.12 1.58
N HIS A 54 -14.66 7.11 1.75
CA HIS A 54 -14.77 6.02 0.79
C HIS A 54 -15.53 6.45 -0.49
N SER A 55 -14.90 7.29 -1.31
CA SER A 55 -15.55 7.92 -2.47
C SER A 55 -14.74 7.82 -3.76
N GLY A 56 -15.42 7.98 -4.89
CA GLY A 56 -14.77 8.11 -6.19
C GLY A 56 -13.90 9.37 -6.30
N GLU A 57 -14.25 10.45 -5.59
CA GLU A 57 -13.46 11.68 -5.53
C GLU A 57 -12.10 11.44 -4.86
N TYR A 58 -12.07 10.73 -3.72
CA TYR A 58 -10.83 10.31 -3.08
C TYR A 58 -9.98 9.48 -4.05
N PHE A 59 -10.59 8.50 -4.72
CA PHE A 59 -9.90 7.64 -5.67
C PHE A 59 -9.27 8.44 -6.82
N LEU A 60 -10.02 9.35 -7.44
CA LEU A 60 -9.51 10.16 -8.55
C LEU A 60 -8.44 11.15 -8.10
N SER A 61 -8.56 11.69 -6.88
CA SER A 61 -7.59 12.63 -6.30
C SER A 61 -6.23 12.00 -6.03
N HIS A 62 -6.19 10.68 -5.77
CA HIS A 62 -4.96 9.93 -5.47
C HIS A 62 -4.55 8.91 -6.54
N LEU A 63 -5.19 8.98 -7.71
CA LEU A 63 -4.91 8.08 -8.82
C LEU A 63 -3.50 8.34 -9.38
N GLY A 64 -3.04 9.59 -9.39
CA GLY A 64 -1.74 9.98 -9.91
C GLY A 64 -0.59 9.30 -9.17
N GLU A 65 -0.59 9.40 -7.84
CA GLU A 65 0.40 8.79 -6.94
C GLU A 65 0.39 7.27 -7.08
N THR A 66 -0.80 6.68 -7.21
CA THR A 66 -0.94 5.24 -7.45
C THR A 66 -0.30 4.83 -8.77
N ILE A 67 -0.55 5.57 -9.86
CA ILE A 67 0.04 5.29 -11.17
C ILE A 67 1.56 5.48 -11.14
N GLU A 68 2.04 6.56 -10.53
CA GLU A 68 3.47 6.88 -10.43
C GLU A 68 4.24 5.79 -9.67
N PHE A 69 3.71 5.34 -8.53
CA PHE A 69 4.29 4.22 -7.78
C PHE A 69 4.47 2.98 -8.66
N HIS A 70 3.41 2.57 -9.37
CA HIS A 70 3.44 1.37 -10.22
C HIS A 70 4.37 1.56 -11.43
N TRP A 71 4.37 2.74 -12.03
CA TRP A 71 5.29 3.08 -13.12
C TRP A 71 6.75 2.88 -12.69
N ASN A 72 7.13 3.44 -11.53
CA ASN A 72 8.47 3.30 -10.97
C ASN A 72 8.80 1.86 -10.61
N ALA A 73 7.86 1.12 -10.00
CA ALA A 73 8.02 -0.28 -9.67
C ALA A 73 8.30 -1.15 -10.92
N PHE A 74 7.55 -0.93 -12.00
CA PHE A 74 7.71 -1.68 -13.25
C PHE A 74 8.97 -1.28 -14.02
N ALA A 75 9.30 0.02 -14.05
CA ALA A 75 10.54 0.51 -14.66
C ALA A 75 11.77 -0.05 -13.93
N GLY A 76 11.73 -0.12 -12.60
CA GLY A 76 12.77 -0.72 -11.77
C GLY A 76 12.89 -2.24 -11.96
N ALA A 77 11.78 -2.94 -12.14
CA ALA A 77 11.78 -4.38 -12.41
C ALA A 77 12.49 -4.73 -13.73
N LYS A 78 12.44 -3.86 -14.74
CA LYS A 78 13.10 -4.06 -16.04
C LYS A 78 14.64 -3.96 -15.98
N LYS A 79 15.19 -3.43 -14.88
CA LYS A 79 16.64 -3.27 -14.66
C LYS A 79 17.27 -4.42 -13.85
N ARG A 80 16.49 -5.41 -13.40
CA ARG A 80 16.94 -6.54 -12.58
C ARG A 80 17.13 -7.81 -13.40
#